data_AF-A0A377D6V4-F1
#
_entry.id   AF-A0A377D6V4-F1
#
_cell.length_a   1.000
_cell.length_b   1.000
_cell.length_c   1.000
_cell.angle_alpha   90.00
_cell.angle_beta   90.00
_cell.angle_gamma   90.00
#
_symmetry.space_group_name_H-M   'P 1'
#
loop_
_entity.id
_entity.type
_entity.pdbx_description
1 polymer ?
#
loop_
_entity_poly.entity_id
_entity_poly.type
_entity_poly.pdbx_seq_one_letter_code
_entity_poly.pdbx_strand_id
1 'polypeptide(L)'
;MAHLDTYAPLSDADADANLGGLTLQGMDDNAAGLGVMLELAERLKNTPTEYGIRFVATSGEEEGKLGAENLLKRMSDTEKKNTLLVD
;
A
#
# COMPACT_ATOMS: atom_id res chain seq x y z
N MET A 1 -0.99 -4.76 -4.32
CA MET A 1 -1.53 -3.50 -3.80
C MET A 1 -0.29 -2.64 -3.62
N ALA A 2 -0.34 -1.57 -2.85
CA ALA A 2 0.86 -0.93 -2.33
C ALA A 2 0.49 -0.31 -1.00
N HIS A 3 1.47 -0.13 -0.12
CA HIS A 3 1.29 0.74 1.03
C HIS A 3 1.92 2.10 0.75
N LEU A 4 1.35 3.12 1.39
CA LEU A 4 1.69 4.53 1.22
C LEU A 4 2.63 5.02 2.32
N ASP A 5 2.63 4.35 3.46
CA ASP A 5 3.45 4.66 4.61
C ASP A 5 4.87 4.13 4.48
N THR A 6 5.75 4.75 5.25
CA THR A 6 7.16 4.43 5.42
C THR A 6 7.43 4.35 6.92
N TYR A 7 8.36 3.48 7.29
CA TYR A 7 8.80 3.31 8.67
C TYR A 7 9.00 4.64 9.43
N ALA A 8 8.29 4.79 10.54
CA ALA A 8 8.48 5.85 11.51
C ALA A 8 9.27 5.34 12.72
N PRO A 9 10.28 6.08 13.22
CA PRO A 9 11.05 5.65 14.38
C PRO A 9 10.15 5.51 15.61
N LEU A 10 10.30 4.39 16.33
CA LEU A 10 9.50 4.08 17.53
C LEU A 10 10.25 4.42 18.83
N SER A 11 11.54 4.73 18.73
CA SER A 11 12.42 5.05 19.86
C SER A 11 13.53 6.03 19.46
N ASP A 12 14.15 6.65 20.47
CA ASP A 12 15.35 7.48 20.26
C ASP A 12 16.50 6.69 19.62
N ALA A 13 16.61 5.39 19.94
CA ALA A 13 17.60 4.51 19.34
C ALA A 13 17.36 4.30 17.83
N ASP A 14 16.10 4.23 17.40
CA ASP A 14 15.76 4.12 15.98
C ASP A 14 16.12 5.40 15.23
N ALA A 15 15.82 6.56 15.83
CA ALA A 15 16.20 7.86 15.29
C ALA A 15 17.72 8.01 15.18
N ASP A 16 18.47 7.62 16.22
CA ASP A 16 19.94 7.62 16.23
C ASP A 16 20.53 6.66 15.19
N ALA A 17 19.84 5.56 14.90
CA ALA A 17 20.19 4.61 13.85
C ALA A 17 19.75 5.06 12.44
N ASN A 18 19.18 6.26 12.29
CA ASN A 18 18.66 6.81 11.03
C ASN A 18 17.51 5.98 10.42
N LEU A 19 16.75 5.26 11.25
CA LEU A 19 15.54 4.56 10.85
C LEU A 19 14.37 5.56 10.79
N GLY A 20 13.79 5.71 9.60
CA GLY A 20 12.79 6.71 9.27
C GLY A 20 13.36 8.13 9.05
N GLY A 21 12.48 9.13 8.99
CA GLY A 21 12.88 10.53 8.82
C GLY A 21 13.58 10.83 7.49
N LEU A 22 14.41 11.90 7.44
CA LEU A 22 15.04 12.38 6.20
C LEU A 22 16.03 11.39 5.55
N THR A 23 16.49 10.39 6.30
CA THR A 23 17.53 9.45 5.90
C THR A 23 16.98 8.13 5.38
N LEU A 24 15.78 7.73 5.81
CA LEU A 24 15.06 6.55 5.30
C LEU A 24 13.73 7.02 4.70
N GLN A 25 13.80 7.41 3.42
CA GLN A 25 12.70 8.05 2.70
C GLN A 25 11.68 7.07 2.09
N GLY A 26 11.86 5.76 2.27
CA GLY A 26 10.94 4.75 1.74
C GLY A 26 10.88 4.69 0.21
N MET A 27 12.00 4.94 -0.47
CA MET A 27 12.05 4.93 -1.93
C MET A 27 11.67 3.56 -2.51
N ASP A 28 12.25 2.49 -1.97
CA ASP A 28 11.91 1.11 -2.36
C ASP A 28 10.68 0.61 -1.58
N ASP A 29 10.55 1.05 -0.33
CA ASP A 29 9.52 0.64 0.61
C ASP A 29 8.66 1.84 1.08
N ASN A 30 7.61 2.24 0.35
CA ASN A 30 7.09 1.62 -0.88
C ASN A 30 6.72 2.65 -1.95
N ALA A 31 7.47 3.75 -2.02
CA ALA A 31 7.24 4.79 -3.02
C ALA A 31 7.35 4.26 -4.46
N ALA A 32 8.26 3.31 -4.71
CA ALA A 32 8.40 2.66 -6.02
C ALA A 32 7.14 1.87 -6.41
N GLY A 33 6.60 1.02 -5.53
CA GLY A 33 5.39 0.25 -5.80
C GLY A 33 4.16 1.14 -5.97
N LEU A 34 4.05 2.21 -5.18
CA LEU A 34 3.03 3.24 -5.38
C LEU A 34 3.16 3.92 -6.74
N GLY A 35 4.39 4.26 -7.17
CA GLY A 35 4.65 4.86 -8.47
C GLY A 35 4.19 3.96 -9.63
N VAL A 36 4.51 2.66 -9.58
CA VAL A 36 4.05 1.68 -10.57
C VAL A 36 2.53 1.57 -10.57
N MET A 37 1.90 1.54 -9.39
CA MET A 37 0.44 1.50 -9.27
C MET A 37 -0.22 2.71 -9.95
N LEU A 38 0.29 3.92 -9.71
CA LEU A 38 -0.24 5.15 -10.29
C LEU A 38 -0.07 5.19 -11.81
N GLU A 39 1.07 4.74 -12.34
CA GLU A 39 1.28 4.64 -13.78
C GLU A 39 0.31 3.63 -14.43
N LEU A 40 0.08 2.47 -13.79
CA LEU A 40 -0.91 1.50 -14.26
C LEU A 40 -2.33 2.09 -14.24
N ALA A 41 -2.69 2.81 -13.18
CA ALA A 41 -3.99 3.47 -13.08
C ALA A 41 -4.20 4.50 -14.21
N GLU A 42 -3.19 5.32 -14.49
CA GLU A 42 -3.24 6.31 -15.57
C GLU A 42 -3.38 5.66 -16.96
N ARG A 43 -2.66 4.56 -17.22
CA ARG A 43 -2.74 3.80 -18.47
C ARG A 43 -4.10 3.11 -18.66
N LEU A 44 -4.66 2.58 -17.59
CA LEU A 44 -5.86 1.75 -17.64
C LEU A 44 -7.16 2.53 -17.51
N LYS A 45 -7.14 3.81 -17.11
CA LYS A 45 -8.35 4.60 -16.86
C LYS A 45 -9.36 4.65 -18.03
N ASN A 46 -8.87 4.57 -19.26
CA ASN A 46 -9.69 4.60 -20.49
C ASN A 46 -9.66 3.27 -21.25
N THR A 47 -9.10 2.22 -20.66
CA THR A 47 -8.98 0.90 -21.29
C THR A 47 -10.15 0.04 -20.84
N PRO A 48 -10.96 -0.52 -21.76
CA PRO A 48 -11.99 -1.47 -21.40
C PRO A 48 -11.38 -2.72 -20.76
N THR A 49 -11.91 -3.13 -19.62
CA THR A 49 -11.46 -4.33 -18.90
C THR A 49 -12.61 -5.30 -18.71
N GLU A 50 -12.30 -6.60 -18.72
CA GLU A 50 -13.30 -7.65 -18.46
C GLU A 50 -13.83 -7.59 -17.01
N TYR A 51 -12.98 -7.16 -16.08
CA TYR A 51 -13.28 -7.02 -14.67
C TYR A 51 -12.99 -5.59 -14.18
N GLY A 52 -13.67 -5.15 -13.13
CA GLY A 52 -13.33 -3.90 -12.46
C GLY A 52 -11.97 -4.00 -11.77
N ILE A 53 -11.09 -3.04 -12.03
CA ILE A 53 -9.79 -2.94 -11.37
C ILE A 53 -9.88 -1.88 -10.27
N ARG A 54 -9.45 -2.23 -9.05
CA ARG A 54 -9.36 -1.30 -7.93
C ARG A 54 -7.92 -1.17 -7.49
N PHE A 55 -7.38 0.04 -7.63
CA PHE A 55 -6.09 0.42 -7.07
C PHE A 55 -6.29 0.87 -5.62
N VAL A 56 -5.54 0.29 -4.69
CA VAL A 56 -5.65 0.58 -3.25
C VAL A 56 -4.26 0.82 -2.69
N ALA A 57 -4.05 2.03 -2.18
CA ALA A 57 -2.88 2.39 -1.39
C ALA A 57 -3.27 2.36 0.11
N THR A 58 -2.75 1.39 0.86
CA THR A 58 -3.06 1.25 2.30
C THR A 58 -2.08 2.07 3.15
N SER A 59 -2.50 2.43 4.37
CA SER A 59 -1.62 3.01 5.39
C SER A 59 -1.54 2.04 6.58
N GLY A 60 -0.47 2.08 7.37
CA GLY A 60 -0.35 1.25 8.56
C GLY A 60 0.28 -0.12 8.27
N GLU A 61 1.00 -0.26 7.15
CA GLU A 61 1.67 -1.51 6.78
C GLU A 61 2.87 -1.77 7.69
N GLU A 62 3.66 -0.73 7.91
CA GLU A 62 4.89 -0.77 8.69
C GLU A 62 4.61 -1.02 10.18
N GLU A 63 3.43 -0.62 10.66
CA GLU A 63 2.94 -0.91 12.01
C GLU A 63 2.18 -2.25 12.13
N GLY A 64 2.30 -3.12 11.12
CA GLY A 64 1.74 -4.48 11.14
C GLY A 64 0.51 -4.67 10.27
N LYS A 65 0.53 -4.15 9.03
CA LYS A 65 -0.48 -4.43 7.98
C LYS A 65 -1.90 -3.98 8.33
N LEU A 66 -2.01 -2.98 9.21
CA LEU A 66 -3.27 -2.53 9.79
C LEU A 66 -4.26 -2.05 8.72
N GLY A 67 -3.79 -1.32 7.71
CA GLY A 67 -4.65 -0.84 6.61
C GLY A 67 -5.21 -1.98 5.76
N ALA A 68 -4.36 -2.93 5.37
CA ALA A 68 -4.76 -4.09 4.58
C ALA A 68 -5.73 -4.98 5.37
N GLU A 69 -5.44 -5.23 6.66
CA GLU A 69 -6.37 -5.96 7.53
C GLU A 69 -7.71 -5.26 7.69
N ASN A 70 -7.71 -3.93 7.86
CA ASN A 70 -8.93 -3.15 8.03
C ASN A 70 -9.80 -3.23 6.77
N LEU A 71 -9.19 -3.12 5.59
CA LEU A 71 -9.86 -3.30 4.31
C LEU A 71 -10.53 -4.67 4.22
N LEU A 72 -9.79 -5.75 4.48
CA LEU A 72 -10.31 -7.12 4.41
C LEU A 72 -11.42 -7.37 5.43
N LYS A 73 -11.32 -6.82 6.65
CA LYS A 73 -12.35 -6.92 7.70
C LYS A 73 -13.66 -6.25 7.29
N ARG A 74 -13.61 -5.19 6.48
CA ARG A 74 -14.79 -4.44 6.01
C ARG A 74 -15.44 -5.00 4.76
N MET A 75 -14.76 -5.89 4.04
CA MET A 75 -15.35 -6.58 2.89
C MET A 75 -16.43 -7.56 3.35
N SER A 76 -17.58 -7.51 2.69
CA SER A 76 -18.63 -8.53 2.78
C SER A 76 -18.14 -9.87 2.23
N ASP A 77 -18.82 -10.96 2.58
CA ASP A 77 -18.48 -12.30 2.07
C ASP A 77 -18.56 -12.37 0.53
N THR A 78 -19.51 -11.65 -0.06
CA THR A 78 -19.64 -11.52 -1.52
C THR A 78 -18.44 -10.80 -2.13
N GLU A 79 -17.99 -9.71 -1.53
CA GLU A 79 -16.80 -8.99 -2.02
C GLU A 79 -15.55 -9.84 -1.90
N LYS A 80 -15.36 -10.55 -0.78
CA LYS A 80 -14.22 -11.46 -0.58
C LYS A 80 -14.20 -12.56 -1.64
N LYS A 81 -15.37 -13.14 -1.97
CA LYS A 81 -15.49 -14.19 -2.98
C LYS A 81 -15.21 -13.70 -4.40
N ASN A 82 -15.55 -12.44 -4.69
CA ASN A 82 -15.46 -11.87 -6.04
C ASN A 82 -14.21 -11.00 -6.26
N THR A 83 -13.27 -10.97 -5.31
CA THR A 83 -12.05 -10.17 -5.40
C THR A 83 -10.84 -11.08 -5.51
N LEU A 84 -10.05 -10.89 -6.57
CA LEU A 84 -8.69 -11.41 -6.62
C LEU A 84 -7.74 -10.33 -6.08
N LEU A 85 -7.13 -10.60 -4.94
CA LEU A 85 -6.13 -9.73 -4.35
C LEU A 85 -4.75 -10.06 -4.94
N VAL A 86 -4.08 -9.05 -5.47
CA VAL A 86 -2.67 -9.14 -5.86
C VAL A 86 -1.94 -8.17 -4.95
N ASP A 87 -0.99 -8.66 -4.15
CA ASP A 87 -0.10 -7.81 -3.37
C ASP A 87 1.21 -7.58 -4.11
#